data_AF-A0A931Q389-F1
#
_entry.id   AF-A0A931Q389-F1
#
_cell.length_a   1.000
_cell.length_b   1.000
_cell.length_c   1.000
_cell.angle_alpha   90.00
_cell.angle_beta   90.00
_cell.angle_gamma   90.00
#
_symmetry.space_group_name_H-M   'P 1'
#
loop_
_entity.id
_entity.type
_entity.pdbx_description
1 polymer ?
#
loop_
_entity_poly.entity_id
_entity_poly.type
_entity_poly.pdbx_seq_one_letter_code
_entity_poly.pdbx_strand_id
1 'polypeptide(L)' 'MITNPEIVKKFEDNFIKRERLSYQQSLDIVESLWAEGVALGVLPPKEHSIGIDIDIRIASILNSCSEKSCQK' A
#
# COMPACT_ATOMS: atom_id res chain seq x y z
N MET A 1 23.30 -12.46 13.65
CA MET A 1 22.00 -12.38 14.35
C MET A 1 22.04 -11.21 15.30
N ILE A 2 21.01 -10.38 15.29
CA ILE A 2 20.87 -9.26 16.23
C ILE A 2 20.51 -9.86 17.59
N THR A 3 21.33 -9.57 18.61
CA THR A 3 21.26 -10.21 19.93
C THR A 3 20.44 -9.42 20.96
N ASN A 4 20.14 -8.14 20.71
CA ASN A 4 19.38 -7.30 21.62
C ASN A 4 18.25 -6.54 20.90
N PRO A 5 16.99 -6.96 21.07
CA PRO A 5 15.85 -6.35 20.38
C PRO A 5 15.54 -4.93 20.85
N GLU A 6 15.84 -4.57 22.11
CA GLU A 6 15.55 -3.22 22.62
C GLU A 6 16.45 -2.15 22.00
N ILE A 7 17.72 -2.49 21.79
CA ILE A 7 18.70 -1.57 21.18
C ILE A 7 18.29 -1.29 19.74
N VAL A 8 17.84 -2.31 19.00
CA VAL A 8 17.38 -2.15 17.62
C VAL A 8 16.10 -1.34 17.55
N LYS A 9 15.13 -1.63 18.41
CA LYS A 9 13.90 -0.83 18.47
C LYS A 9 14.21 0.65 18.75
N LYS A 10 15.08 0.94 19.71
CA LYS A 10 15.51 2.32 20.01
C LYS A 10 16.23 2.97 18.82
N PHE A 11 17.04 2.21 18.09
CA PHE A 11 17.71 2.69 16.89
C PHE A 11 16.70 3.03 15.79
N GLU A 12 15.76 2.13 15.49
CA GLU A 12 14.69 2.32 14.50
C GLU A 12 13.81 3.51 14.86
N ASP A 13 13.37 3.61 16.12
CA ASP A 13 12.58 4.74 16.61
C ASP A 13 13.31 6.08 16.44
N ASN A 14 14.62 6.10 16.69
CA ASN A 14 15.45 7.29 16.50
C ASN A 14 15.68 7.62 15.03
N PHE A 15 15.83 6.59 14.19
CA PHE A 15 16.01 6.73 12.75
C PHE A 15 14.75 7.33 12.11
N ILE A 16 13.57 6.77 12.39
CA ILE A 16 12.27 7.25 11.88
C ILE A 16 11.99 8.69 12.32
N LYS A 17 12.39 9.07 13.54
CA LYS A 17 12.23 10.45 14.04
C LYS A 17 13.13 11.46 13.32
N ARG A 18 14.34 11.04 12.91
CA ARG A 18 15.33 11.92 12.26
C ARG A 18 15.12 12.00 10.76
N GLU A 19 14.87 10.87 10.13
CA GLU A 19 14.70 10.75 8.68
C GLU A 19 13.22 10.54 8.34
N ARG A 20 12.43 11.59 8.51
CA ARG A 20 11.05 11.58 7.99
C ARG A 20 11.12 11.68 6.47
N LEU A 21 10.75 10.59 5.82
CA LEU A 21 10.60 10.54 4.37
C LEU A 21 9.50 11.50 3.92
N SER A 22 9.72 12.16 2.79
CA SER A 22 8.63 12.85 2.10
C SER A 22 7.63 11.82 1.57
N TYR A 23 6.42 12.28 1.25
CA TYR A 23 5.40 11.43 0.63
C TYR A 23 5.93 10.77 -0.65
N GLN A 24 6.60 11.55 -1.51
CA GLN A 24 7.17 11.05 -2.75
C GLN A 24 8.22 9.96 -2.50
N GLN A 25 9.16 10.20 -1.59
CA GLN A 25 10.19 9.20 -1.26
C GLN A 25 9.58 7.91 -0.69
N SER A 26 8.53 8.05 0.11
CA SER A 26 7.82 6.89 0.66
C SER A 26 7.13 6.10 -0.45
N LEU A 27 6.53 6.79 -1.42
CA LEU A 27 5.87 6.18 -2.56
C LEU A 27 6.88 5.44 -3.46
N ASP A 28 8.01 6.08 -3.79
CA ASP A 28 9.07 5.48 -4.61
C ASP A 28 9.61 4.17 -4.00
N ILE A 29 9.77 4.13 -2.67
CA ILE A 29 10.19 2.93 -1.94
C ILE A 29 9.12 1.83 -2.06
N VAL A 30 7.84 2.18 -1.85
CA VAL A 30 6.73 1.22 -1.95
C VAL A 30 6.63 0.63 -3.36
N GLU A 31 6.69 1.48 -4.39
CA GLU A 31 6.63 1.05 -5.79
C GLU A 31 7.81 0.14 -6.16
N SER A 32 9.01 0.46 -5.69
CA SER A 32 10.21 -0.34 -5.94
C SER A 32 10.11 -1.72 -5.26
N LEU A 33 9.68 -1.77 -4.00
CA LEU A 33 9.48 -3.03 -3.28
C LEU A 33 8.35 -3.86 -3.89
N TRP A 34 7.30 -3.22 -4.39
CA TRP A 34 6.23 -3.89 -5.12
C TRP A 34 6.75 -4.54 -6.40
N ALA A 35 7.50 -3.81 -7.22
CA ALA A 35 8.09 -4.32 -8.45
C ALA A 35 9.01 -5.53 -8.18
N GLU A 36 9.84 -5.45 -7.13
CA GLU A 36 10.68 -6.57 -6.70
C GLU A 36 9.85 -7.78 -6.26
N GLY A 37 8.83 -7.57 -5.43
CA GLY A 37 7.95 -8.66 -5.00
C GLY A 37 7.21 -9.35 -6.15
N VAL A 38 6.86 -8.59 -7.20
CA VAL A 38 6.31 -9.13 -8.46
C VAL A 38 7.38 -9.92 -9.20
N ALA A 39 8.60 -9.40 -9.33
CA ALA A 39 9.71 -10.09 -9.99
C ALA A 39 10.08 -11.41 -9.30
N LEU A 40 10.00 -11.45 -7.96
CA LEU A 40 10.20 -12.64 -7.15
C LEU A 40 9.01 -13.62 -7.19
N GLY A 41 7.90 -13.26 -7.82
CA GLY A 41 6.69 -14.10 -7.92
C GLY A 41 5.95 -14.28 -6.59
N VAL A 42 6.23 -13.45 -5.59
CA VAL A 42 5.56 -13.45 -4.28
C VAL A 42 4.32 -12.56 -4.31
N LEU A 43 4.35 -11.50 -5.12
CA LEU A 43 3.24 -10.58 -5.36
C LEU A 43 2.66 -10.72 -6.79
N PRO A 44 1.37 -10.42 -6.97
CA PRO A 44 0.36 -10.32 -5.92
C PRO A 44 0.07 -11.72 -5.34
N PRO A 45 -0.17 -11.87 -4.03
CA PRO A 45 -0.42 -13.19 -3.49
C PRO A 45 -1.76 -13.72 -4.01
N LYS A 46 -1.83 -15.03 -4.28
CA LYS A 46 -2.88 -15.67 -5.10
C LYS A 46 -4.34 -15.35 -4.72
N GLU A 47 -4.60 -15.03 -3.45
CA GLU A 47 -5.94 -14.79 -2.90
C GLU A 47 -6.41 -13.31 -2.98
N HIS A 48 -5.61 -12.39 -3.52
CA HIS A 48 -5.81 -10.94 -3.30
C HIS A 48 -6.83 -10.26 -4.22
N SER A 49 -7.21 -10.88 -5.34
CA SER A 49 -8.24 -10.34 -6.22
C SER A 49 -9.66 -10.70 -5.79
N ILE A 50 -9.83 -11.56 -4.79
CA ILE A 50 -11.15 -11.93 -4.26
C ILE A 50 -11.66 -10.77 -3.39
N GLY A 51 -12.35 -9.81 -4.01
CA GLY A 51 -13.02 -8.70 -3.31
C GLY A 51 -12.82 -7.35 -3.96
N ILE A 52 -11.60 -7.05 -4.46
CA ILE A 52 -11.31 -5.75 -5.08
C ILE A 52 -12.14 -5.53 -6.34
N ASP A 53 -12.32 -6.57 -7.17
CA ASP A 53 -13.17 -6.48 -8.36
C ASP A 53 -14.65 -6.19 -8.01
N ILE A 54 -15.10 -6.72 -6.87
CA ILE A 54 -16.46 -6.47 -6.36
C ILE A 54 -16.57 -5.03 -5.88
N ASP A 55 -15.59 -4.53 -5.14
CA ASP A 55 -15.56 -3.17 -4.63
C ASP A 55 -15.48 -2.14 -5.79
N ILE A 56 -14.63 -2.39 -6.79
CA ILE A 56 -14.55 -1.56 -8.00
C ILE A 56 -15.89 -1.55 -8.74
N ARG A 57 -16.54 -2.72 -8.88
CA ARG A 57 -17.85 -2.83 -9.52
C ARG A 57 -18.93 -2.07 -8.75
N ILE A 58 -18.97 -2.20 -7.43
CA ILE A 58 -19.93 -1.48 -6.57
C ILE A 58 -19.71 0.02 -6.67
N ALA A 59 -18.45 0.48 -6.57
CA ALA A 59 -18.10 1.89 -6.72
C ALA A 59 -18.51 2.44 -8.10
N SER A 60 -18.27 1.69 -9.18
CA SER A 60 -18.70 2.05 -10.53
C SER A 60 -20.23 2.18 -10.64
N ILE A 61 -21.00 1.25 -10.07
CA ILE A 61 -22.47 1.32 -10.05
C ILE A 61 -22.93 2.56 -9.30
N LEU A 62 -22.41 2.80 -8.09
CA LEU A 62 -22.76 3.96 -7.27
C LEU A 62 -22.46 5.28 -7.99
N ASN A 63 -21.30 5.41 -8.62
CA ASN A 63 -20.92 6.59 -9.39
C ASN A 63 -21.87 6.82 -10.57
N SER A 64 -22.24 5.75 -11.29
CA SER A 64 -23.19 5.85 -12.41
C SER A 64 -24.61 6.25 -11.96
N CYS A 65 -25.03 5.85 -10.75
CA CYS A 65 -26.30 6.25 -10.16
C CYS A 65 -26.26 7.71 -9.68
N SER A 66 -25.13 8.15 -9.12
CA SER A 66 -24.92 9.53 -8.70
C SER A 66 -24.99 10.50 -9.89
N GLU A 67 -24.31 10.19 -11.00
CA GLU A 67 -24.32 11.03 -12.20
C GLU A 67 -25.72 11.12 -12.84
N LYS A 68 -26.47 10.02 -12.85
CA LYS A 68 -27.86 9.99 -13.36
C LYS A 68 -28.85 10.72 -12.45
N SER A 69 -28.57 10.81 -11.14
CA SER A 69 -29.42 11.54 -10.20
C SER A 69 -29.27 13.07 -10.31
N CYS A 70 -28.18 13.57 -10.90
CA CYS A 70 -27.94 14.99 -11.17
C CYS A 70 -28.45 15.47 -12.53
N GLN A 71 -28.87 14.57 -13.43
CA GLN A 71 -29.52 14.94 -14.69
C GLN A 71 -31.02 15.19 -14.45
N LYS A 72 -31.34 16.38 -13.93
CA LYS A 72 -32.70 16.90 -13.84
C LYS A 72 -32.91 18.03 -14.83
#